data_AF-A0A2S5DG42-F1
#
_entry.id   AF-A0A2S5DG42-F1
#
_cell.length_a   1.000
_cell.length_b   1.000
_cell.length_c   1.000
_cell.angle_alpha   90.00
_cell.angle_beta   90.00
_cell.angle_gamma   90.00
#
_symmetry.space_group_name_H-M   'P 1'
#
loop_
_entity.id
_entity.type
_entity.pdbx_description
1 polymer ?
#
loop_
_entity_poly.entity_id
_entity_poly.type
_entity_poly.pdbx_seq_one_letter_code
_entity_poly.pdbx_strand_id
1 'polypeptide(L)'
;MLLSLALSLSLGAGLKLPLILAVIAGGLTLFVVMLAATPYLRFIDHGWWTRYDEFGNQLWGDALSQYLWHFWHRRAEAAGALAGQGQPTADARQGVKAGELFGAIYREQYGPDAFMVPLALLLCVVFLEANYVVLFPLKEMLPGGHPLSGYLAQFGHFELQASAMSGAYMFVVGDAVNSVRKRCLNVADVYWYALRMLLAVPIAYSVTLALPDNAAVGVAFALGALPIDSIIKLLRRLVNSKLDTGEEEQPDQLVKLDGVTAAIASQLEAEGVGSIDELLGMDPVLLSIHTGLPFRFILRLASQAIVRRHLGDAAFSLAAIGLADATSIHCLARRLREARAQGRSDEAADKILDDACQLLRSVSNAAWPDRASVEFAFSNIADCAYTGLLMSAGLDRMPAHG
;
A
#
# COMPACT_ATOMS: atom_id res chain seq x y z
N MET A 1 -3.53 0.71 28.50
CA MET A 1 -4.41 1.72 29.13
C MET A 1 -3.95 2.08 30.54
N LEU A 2 -4.00 1.15 31.51
CA LEU A 2 -3.57 1.40 32.90
C LEU A 2 -2.13 1.90 33.02
N LEU A 3 -1.23 1.43 32.14
CA LEU A 3 0.17 1.83 32.14
C LEU A 3 0.38 3.33 31.84
N SER A 4 -0.33 3.91 30.87
CA SER A 4 -0.19 5.33 30.50
C SER A 4 -0.72 6.24 31.63
N LEU A 5 -1.89 5.90 32.18
CA LEU A 5 -2.44 6.62 33.35
C LEU A 5 -1.52 6.48 34.57
N ALA A 6 -1.03 5.27 34.87
CA ALA A 6 -0.11 5.03 35.98
C ALA A 6 1.22 5.76 35.78
N LEU A 7 1.76 5.78 34.57
CA LEU A 7 2.97 6.54 34.23
C LEU A 7 2.75 8.03 34.44
N SER A 8 1.68 8.62 33.91
CA SER A 8 1.36 10.04 34.12
C SER A 8 1.11 10.38 35.60
N LEU A 9 0.42 9.52 36.35
CA LEU A 9 0.22 9.70 37.80
C LEU A 9 1.54 9.55 38.57
N SER A 10 2.38 8.60 38.21
CA SER A 10 3.72 8.42 38.82
C SER A 10 4.64 9.59 38.51
N LEU A 11 4.56 10.14 37.29
CA LEU A 11 5.27 11.34 36.88
C LEU A 11 4.77 12.53 37.69
N GLY A 12 3.45 12.71 37.81
CA GLY A 12 2.85 13.76 38.62
C GLY A 12 3.20 13.67 40.11
N ALA A 13 3.23 12.46 40.67
CA ALA A 13 3.65 12.22 42.05
C ALA A 13 5.15 12.50 42.26
N GLY A 14 6.01 12.05 41.34
CA GLY A 14 7.44 12.35 41.35
C GLY A 14 7.74 13.84 41.20
N LEU A 15 6.93 14.53 40.41
CA LEU A 15 6.97 15.98 40.19
C LEU A 15 6.20 16.78 41.23
N LYS A 16 5.68 16.17 42.31
CA LYS A 16 4.94 16.85 43.39
C LYS A 16 3.82 17.78 42.90
N LEU A 17 3.17 17.43 41.79
CA LEU A 17 2.05 18.21 41.26
C LEU A 17 0.85 18.14 42.22
N PRO A 18 0.05 19.20 42.35
CA PRO A 18 -1.28 19.10 42.94
C PRO A 18 -2.06 17.97 42.26
N LEU A 19 -2.71 17.10 43.05
CA LEU A 19 -3.38 15.90 42.55
C LEU A 19 -4.35 16.20 41.39
N ILE A 20 -5.11 17.29 41.48
CA ILE A 20 -6.05 17.71 40.44
C ILE A 20 -5.33 17.99 39.12
N LEU A 21 -4.19 18.70 39.15
CA LEU A 21 -3.39 18.98 37.96
C LEU A 21 -2.78 17.70 37.37
N ALA A 22 -2.29 16.79 38.22
CA ALA A 22 -1.78 15.50 37.77
C ALA A 22 -2.88 14.64 37.09
N VAL A 23 -4.10 14.67 37.62
CA VAL A 23 -5.25 13.95 37.04
C VAL A 23 -5.67 14.57 35.70
N ILE A 24 -5.76 15.91 35.61
CA ILE A 24 -6.10 16.58 34.35
C ILE A 24 -5.02 16.30 33.30
N ALA A 25 -3.75 16.44 33.66
CA ALA A 25 -2.65 16.20 32.74
C ALA A 25 -2.62 14.76 32.24
N GLY A 26 -2.68 13.80 33.16
CA GLY A 26 -2.73 12.38 32.82
C GLY A 26 -3.96 12.00 32.00
N GLY A 27 -5.12 12.60 32.28
CA GLY A 27 -6.34 12.37 31.51
C GLY A 27 -6.23 12.85 30.07
N LEU A 28 -5.70 14.07 29.85
CA LEU A 28 -5.50 14.62 28.51
C LEU A 28 -4.45 13.83 27.72
N THR A 29 -3.31 13.52 28.33
CA THR A 29 -2.28 12.69 27.69
C THR A 29 -2.83 11.32 27.31
N LEU A 30 -3.58 10.66 28.22
CA LEU A 30 -4.20 9.38 27.94
C LEU A 30 -5.16 9.48 26.75
N PHE A 31 -5.99 10.52 26.70
CA PHE A 31 -6.93 10.74 25.61
C PHE A 31 -6.20 10.87 24.26
N VAL A 32 -5.13 11.67 24.18
CA VAL A 32 -4.33 11.86 22.96
C VAL A 32 -3.67 10.54 22.51
N VAL A 33 -3.06 9.80 23.44
CA VAL A 33 -2.43 8.50 23.13
C VAL A 33 -3.48 7.49 22.65
N MET A 34 -4.66 7.47 23.27
CA MET A 34 -5.75 6.57 22.84
C MET A 34 -6.28 6.93 21.47
N LEU A 35 -6.43 8.22 21.17
CA LEU A 35 -6.90 8.67 19.86
C LEU A 35 -5.88 8.28 18.77
N ALA A 36 -4.57 8.37 19.05
CA ALA A 36 -3.53 7.86 18.16
C ALA A 36 -3.53 6.34 18.02
N ALA A 37 -3.79 5.58 19.09
CA ALA A 37 -3.80 4.11 19.06
C ALA A 37 -5.03 3.52 18.36
N THR A 38 -6.17 4.22 18.40
CA THR A 38 -7.48 3.69 17.98
C THR A 38 -7.51 3.14 16.54
N PRO A 39 -6.96 3.81 15.52
CA PRO A 39 -6.93 3.28 14.15
C PRO A 39 -6.22 1.92 14.07
N TYR A 40 -5.06 1.80 14.73
CA TYR A 40 -4.26 0.57 14.73
C TYR A 40 -5.00 -0.60 15.39
N LEU A 41 -5.62 -0.35 16.54
CA LEU A 41 -6.42 -1.37 17.22
C LEU A 41 -7.57 -1.85 16.33
N ARG A 42 -8.27 -0.93 15.66
CA ARG A 42 -9.32 -1.28 14.70
C ARG A 42 -8.78 -2.08 13.51
N PHE A 43 -7.61 -1.73 13.00
CA PHE A 43 -6.99 -2.45 11.89
C PHE A 43 -6.60 -3.88 12.28
N ILE A 44 -5.94 -4.05 13.42
CA ILE A 44 -5.52 -5.37 13.91
C ILE A 44 -6.75 -6.26 14.18
N ASP A 45 -7.80 -5.69 14.78
CA ASP A 45 -9.00 -6.44 15.18
C ASP A 45 -9.90 -6.82 13.98
N HIS A 46 -10.06 -5.93 13.01
CA HIS A 46 -10.99 -6.14 11.89
C HIS A 46 -10.34 -6.03 10.50
N GLY A 47 -9.54 -4.99 10.28
CA GLY A 47 -8.99 -4.66 8.96
C GLY A 47 -8.09 -5.76 8.40
N TRP A 48 -7.24 -6.32 9.25
CA TRP A 48 -6.30 -7.39 8.92
C TRP A 48 -7.03 -8.67 8.50
N TRP A 49 -7.96 -9.16 9.32
CA TRP A 49 -8.74 -10.36 9.02
C TRP A 49 -9.56 -10.22 7.74
N THR A 50 -10.16 -9.05 7.54
CA THR A 50 -10.94 -8.80 6.32
C THR A 50 -10.07 -8.90 5.05
N ARG A 51 -8.80 -8.48 5.12
CA ARG A 51 -7.87 -8.58 3.99
C ARG A 51 -7.37 -10.01 3.82
N TYR A 52 -7.05 -10.70 4.91
CA TYR A 52 -6.72 -12.11 4.87
C TYR A 52 -7.83 -12.94 4.20
N ASP A 53 -9.08 -12.70 4.57
CA ASP A 53 -10.26 -13.36 3.99
C ASP A 53 -10.45 -12.99 2.52
N GLU A 54 -10.20 -11.73 2.12
CA GLU A 54 -10.24 -11.31 0.72
C GLU A 54 -9.27 -12.13 -0.14
N PHE A 55 -8.05 -12.34 0.34
CA PHE A 55 -7.06 -13.17 -0.34
C PHE A 55 -7.48 -14.64 -0.32
N GLY A 56 -7.91 -15.17 0.82
CA GLY A 56 -8.35 -16.57 0.95
C GLY A 56 -9.52 -16.92 0.03
N ASN A 57 -10.44 -15.98 -0.22
CA ASN A 57 -11.56 -16.16 -1.14
C ASN A 57 -11.14 -16.21 -2.63
N GLN A 58 -10.01 -15.59 -2.99
CA GLN A 58 -9.53 -15.50 -4.38
C GLN A 58 -8.38 -16.49 -4.66
N LEU A 59 -7.53 -16.77 -3.67
CA LEU A 59 -6.39 -17.69 -3.74
C LEU A 59 -6.74 -18.99 -3.02
N TRP A 60 -7.54 -19.84 -3.66
CA TRP A 60 -7.86 -21.17 -3.15
C TRP A 60 -7.55 -22.26 -4.17
N GLY A 61 -7.29 -23.47 -3.68
CA GLY A 61 -6.98 -24.65 -4.49
C GLY A 61 -5.80 -24.41 -5.43
N ASP A 62 -6.04 -24.56 -6.73
CA ASP A 62 -5.04 -24.41 -7.79
C ASP A 62 -4.44 -23.00 -7.83
N ALA A 63 -5.24 -21.97 -7.56
CA ALA A 63 -4.77 -20.57 -7.57
C ALA A 63 -3.72 -20.34 -6.50
N LEU A 64 -3.97 -20.88 -5.30
CA LEU A 64 -3.02 -20.77 -4.20
C LEU A 64 -1.72 -21.51 -4.50
N SER A 65 -1.82 -22.70 -5.09
CA SER A 65 -0.66 -23.50 -5.47
C SER A 65 0.19 -22.78 -6.52
N GLN A 66 -0.44 -22.18 -7.53
CA GLN A 66 0.25 -21.40 -8.55
C GLN A 66 0.87 -20.12 -7.99
N TYR A 67 0.18 -19.43 -7.07
CA TYR A 67 0.72 -18.27 -6.36
C TYR A 67 1.98 -18.65 -5.56
N LEU A 68 1.90 -19.72 -4.76
CA LEU A 68 3.03 -20.21 -3.97
C LEU A 68 4.17 -20.70 -4.86
N TRP A 69 3.88 -21.33 -6.00
CA TRP A 69 4.91 -21.72 -6.95
C TRP A 69 5.61 -20.51 -7.57
N HIS A 70 4.87 -19.44 -7.91
CA HIS A 70 5.46 -18.28 -8.57
C HIS A 70 6.28 -17.41 -7.61
N PHE A 71 5.77 -17.15 -6.40
CA PHE A 71 6.38 -16.18 -5.48
C PHE A 71 7.11 -16.81 -4.27
N TRP A 72 6.75 -18.04 -3.91
CA TRP A 72 7.19 -18.69 -2.67
C TRP A 72 7.77 -20.09 -2.90
N HIS A 73 8.24 -20.38 -4.12
CA HIS A 73 8.60 -21.72 -4.60
C HIS A 73 9.42 -22.54 -3.59
N ARG A 74 10.55 -21.98 -3.12
CA ARG A 74 11.47 -22.68 -2.21
C ARG A 74 10.83 -23.06 -0.88
N ARG A 75 10.00 -22.19 -0.29
CA ARG A 75 9.30 -22.49 0.97
C ARG A 75 8.17 -23.49 0.75
N ALA A 76 7.48 -23.37 -0.40
CA ALA A 76 6.39 -24.26 -0.75
C ALA A 76 6.86 -25.70 -1.03
N GLU A 77 8.00 -25.86 -1.69
CA GLU A 77 8.67 -27.17 -1.83
C GLU A 77 9.11 -27.73 -0.48
N ALA A 78 9.78 -26.93 0.36
CA ALA A 78 10.24 -27.37 1.68
C ALA A 78 9.10 -27.80 2.61
N ALA A 79 7.93 -27.17 2.51
CA ALA A 79 6.73 -27.54 3.26
C ALA A 79 5.97 -28.75 2.66
N GLY A 80 6.35 -29.20 1.46
CA GLY A 80 5.60 -30.19 0.69
C GLY A 80 4.19 -29.72 0.34
N ALA A 81 4.03 -28.41 0.08
CA ALA A 81 2.78 -27.76 -0.29
C ALA A 81 2.52 -27.78 -1.81
N LEU A 82 3.52 -28.14 -2.62
CA LEU A 82 3.43 -28.26 -4.08
C LEU A 82 3.51 -29.72 -4.52
N ALA A 83 2.83 -30.06 -5.62
CA ALA A 83 3.11 -31.29 -6.35
C ALA A 83 4.43 -31.16 -7.12
N GLY A 84 5.11 -32.29 -7.35
CA GLY A 84 6.32 -32.31 -8.17
C GLY A 84 6.08 -31.67 -9.54
N GLN A 85 7.04 -30.88 -10.02
CA GLN A 85 7.01 -30.14 -11.28
C GLN A 85 6.03 -28.94 -11.37
N GLY A 86 5.56 -28.39 -10.24
CA GLY A 86 4.81 -27.12 -10.27
C GLY A 86 3.41 -27.22 -10.86
N GLN A 87 2.88 -28.43 -11.00
CA GLN A 87 1.49 -28.62 -11.40
C GLN A 87 0.56 -28.33 -10.21
N PRO A 88 -0.62 -27.73 -10.47
CA PRO A 88 -1.66 -27.56 -9.46
C PRO A 88 -2.04 -28.91 -8.84
N THR A 89 -2.23 -28.91 -7.52
CA THR A 89 -2.35 -30.13 -6.74
C THR A 89 -3.79 -30.66 -6.79
N ALA A 90 -4.01 -31.80 -7.44
CA ALA A 90 -5.29 -32.51 -7.34
C ALA A 90 -5.51 -33.15 -5.94
N ASP A 91 -4.46 -33.26 -5.12
CA ASP A 91 -4.53 -33.84 -3.78
C ASP A 91 -5.02 -32.81 -2.75
N ALA A 92 -6.20 -33.06 -2.17
CA ALA A 92 -6.79 -32.25 -1.12
C ALA A 92 -5.85 -32.04 0.08
N ARG A 93 -4.96 -33.00 0.39
CA ARG A 93 -3.98 -32.87 1.49
C ARG A 93 -2.94 -31.79 1.21
N GLN A 94 -2.50 -31.65 -0.04
CA GLN A 94 -1.56 -30.62 -0.43
C GLN A 94 -2.21 -29.23 -0.40
N GLY A 95 -3.49 -29.14 -0.80
CA GLY A 95 -4.27 -27.90 -0.69
C GLY A 95 -4.36 -27.36 0.75
N VAL A 96 -4.55 -28.24 1.75
CA VAL A 96 -4.53 -27.85 3.17
C VAL A 96 -3.16 -27.31 3.58
N LYS A 97 -2.07 -27.99 3.20
CA LYS A 97 -0.69 -27.53 3.48
C LYS A 97 -0.37 -26.19 2.82
N ALA A 98 -0.84 -25.98 1.59
CA ALA A 98 -0.69 -24.71 0.89
C ALA A 98 -1.41 -23.58 1.63
N GLY A 99 -2.64 -23.82 2.12
CA GLY A 99 -3.37 -22.89 2.98
C GLY A 99 -2.65 -22.55 4.28
N GLU A 100 -2.14 -23.57 4.98
CA GLU A 100 -1.38 -23.39 6.22
C GLU A 100 -0.09 -22.60 5.99
N LEU A 101 0.64 -22.92 4.91
CA LEU A 101 1.87 -22.22 4.55
C LEU A 101 1.59 -20.75 4.19
N PHE A 102 0.54 -20.49 3.39
CA PHE A 102 0.14 -19.12 3.07
C PHE A 102 -0.22 -18.34 4.33
N GLY A 103 -1.02 -18.93 5.23
CA GLY A 103 -1.35 -18.31 6.51
C GLY A 103 -0.14 -18.07 7.42
N ALA A 104 0.90 -18.91 7.33
CA ALA A 104 2.17 -18.68 8.03
C ALA A 104 2.96 -17.51 7.41
N ILE A 105 3.13 -17.49 6.09
CA ILE A 105 3.82 -16.40 5.37
C ILE A 105 3.12 -15.07 5.61
N TYR A 106 1.78 -15.05 5.52
CA TYR A 106 0.98 -13.86 5.73
C TYR A 106 1.11 -13.31 7.15
N ARG A 107 1.09 -14.18 8.18
CA ARG A 107 1.31 -13.76 9.58
C ARG A 107 2.74 -13.33 9.86
N GLU A 108 3.73 -13.95 9.22
CA GLU A 108 5.12 -13.56 9.41
C GLU A 108 5.40 -12.14 8.86
N GLN A 109 4.84 -11.82 7.70
CA GLN A 109 5.09 -10.54 7.04
C GLN A 109 4.16 -9.42 7.50
N TYR A 110 2.89 -9.75 7.72
CA TYR A 110 1.84 -8.75 7.97
C TYR A 110 1.10 -9.00 9.28
N GLY A 111 1.53 -9.98 10.08
CA GLY A 111 0.84 -10.33 11.31
C GLY A 111 0.82 -9.18 12.32
N PRO A 112 -0.09 -9.27 13.31
CA PRO A 112 -0.24 -8.25 14.34
C PRO A 112 1.04 -8.05 15.14
N ASP A 113 1.86 -9.10 15.29
CA ASP A 113 3.12 -9.04 16.03
C ASP A 113 4.13 -8.09 15.40
N ALA A 114 4.14 -7.97 14.06
CA ALA A 114 5.03 -7.04 13.35
C ALA A 114 4.70 -5.57 13.65
N PHE A 115 3.45 -5.26 14.02
CA PHE A 115 3.02 -3.91 14.38
C PHE A 115 3.40 -3.53 15.82
N MET A 116 3.68 -4.49 16.70
CA MET A 116 3.83 -4.23 18.13
C MET A 116 5.00 -3.28 18.43
N VAL A 117 6.16 -3.52 17.81
CA VAL A 117 7.36 -2.70 18.01
C VAL A 117 7.17 -1.26 17.51
N PRO A 118 6.81 -1.00 16.23
CA PRO A 118 6.65 0.37 15.76
C PRO A 118 5.46 1.08 16.40
N LEU A 119 4.37 0.38 16.74
CA LEU A 119 3.25 0.98 17.46
C LEU A 119 3.69 1.40 18.87
N ALA A 120 4.44 0.56 19.58
CA ALA A 120 4.96 0.93 20.90
C ALA A 120 5.89 2.15 20.82
N LEU A 121 6.73 2.22 19.80
CA LEU A 121 7.59 3.38 19.54
C LEU A 121 6.75 4.64 19.28
N LEU A 122 5.78 4.57 18.36
CA LEU A 122 4.88 5.69 18.06
C LEU A 122 4.14 6.18 19.30
N LEU A 123 3.54 5.27 20.07
CA LEU A 123 2.79 5.62 21.28
C LEU A 123 3.70 6.20 22.38
N CYS A 124 4.96 5.76 22.46
CA CYS A 124 5.95 6.35 23.35
C CYS A 124 6.26 7.80 22.97
N VAL A 125 6.52 8.08 21.69
CA VAL A 125 6.78 9.44 21.19
C VAL A 125 5.56 10.34 21.42
N VAL A 126 4.36 9.89 21.02
CA VAL A 126 3.10 10.61 21.24
C VAL A 126 2.86 10.88 22.74
N PHE A 127 3.16 9.91 23.61
CA PHE A 127 3.03 10.09 25.05
C PHE A 127 3.98 11.19 25.56
N LEU A 128 5.26 11.17 25.16
CA LEU A 128 6.24 12.17 25.59
C LEU A 128 5.86 13.58 25.11
N GLU A 129 5.48 13.71 23.83
CA GLU A 129 5.05 14.99 23.26
C GLU A 129 3.76 15.51 23.90
N ALA A 130 2.76 14.64 24.12
CA ALA A 130 1.52 15.03 24.77
C ALA A 130 1.75 15.48 26.22
N ASN A 131 2.61 14.78 26.98
CA ASN A 131 2.99 15.24 28.33
C ASN A 131 3.70 16.59 28.26
N TYR A 132 4.60 16.80 27.30
CA TYR A 132 5.29 18.09 27.13
C TYR A 132 4.30 19.24 26.86
N VAL A 133 3.41 19.08 25.89
CA VAL A 133 2.41 20.09 25.50
C VAL A 133 1.46 20.41 26.65
N VAL A 134 1.10 19.42 27.46
CA VAL A 134 0.16 19.60 28.58
C VAL A 134 0.85 20.16 29.84
N LEU A 135 2.08 19.73 30.16
CA LEU A 135 2.79 20.17 31.36
C LEU A 135 3.36 21.58 31.23
N PHE A 136 3.68 22.03 30.01
CA PHE A 136 4.31 23.34 29.84
C PHE A 136 3.41 24.52 30.26
N PRO A 137 2.14 24.62 29.85
CA PRO A 137 1.25 25.69 30.34
C PRO A 137 0.99 25.59 31.85
N LEU A 138 0.98 24.37 32.40
CA LEU A 138 0.77 24.14 33.82
C LEU A 138 1.92 24.66 34.70
N LYS A 139 3.09 24.95 34.12
CA LYS A 139 4.23 25.51 34.88
C LYS A 139 3.88 26.83 35.56
N GLU A 140 2.97 27.62 34.99
CA GLU A 140 2.54 28.91 35.54
C GLU A 140 1.65 28.74 36.78
N MET A 141 1.04 27.56 36.92
CA MET A 141 0.21 27.21 38.08
C MET A 141 1.03 26.58 39.22
N LEU A 142 2.33 26.36 39.03
CA LEU A 142 3.19 25.75 40.04
C LEU A 142 3.65 26.77 41.08
N PRO A 143 3.81 26.36 42.35
CA PRO A 143 4.40 27.21 43.37
C PRO A 143 5.79 27.72 42.94
N GLY A 144 6.10 28.99 43.24
CA GLY A 144 7.40 29.57 42.94
C GLY A 144 8.55 28.73 43.51
N GLY A 145 9.54 28.42 42.67
CA GLY A 145 10.70 27.59 43.04
C GLY A 145 10.56 26.10 42.75
N HIS A 146 9.50 25.66 42.07
CA HIS A 146 9.36 24.26 41.67
C HIS A 146 10.46 23.83 40.67
N PRO A 147 11.16 22.68 40.86
CA PRO A 147 12.25 22.27 39.96
C PRO A 147 11.83 22.10 38.49
N LEU A 148 10.55 21.75 38.26
CA LEU A 148 9.98 21.65 36.91
C LEU A 148 9.98 22.99 36.17
N SER A 149 9.77 24.12 36.86
CA SER A 149 9.72 25.42 36.19
C SER A 149 11.09 25.79 35.63
N GLY A 150 12.17 25.46 36.35
CA GLY A 150 13.55 25.63 35.89
C GLY A 150 13.90 24.75 34.70
N TYR A 151 13.47 23.48 34.72
CA TYR A 151 13.66 22.56 33.59
C TYR A 151 12.90 23.03 32.34
N LEU A 152 11.61 23.37 32.47
CA LEU A 152 10.78 23.82 31.35
C LEU A 152 11.21 25.18 30.80
N ALA A 153 11.82 26.04 31.62
CA ALA A 153 12.37 27.31 31.16
C ALA A 153 13.57 27.16 30.20
N GLN A 154 14.22 25.99 30.16
CA GLN A 154 15.29 25.72 29.20
C GLN A 154 14.77 25.54 27.77
N PHE A 155 13.48 25.22 27.61
CA PHE A 155 12.84 25.07 26.31
C PHE A 155 12.31 26.43 25.84
N GLY A 156 13.03 27.08 24.94
CA GLY A 156 12.57 28.29 24.25
C GLY A 156 11.48 27.99 23.20
N HIS A 157 10.66 28.99 22.87
CA HIS A 157 9.66 28.92 21.78
C HIS A 157 8.62 27.78 21.89
N PHE A 158 7.98 27.63 23.05
CA PHE A 158 6.92 26.63 23.25
C PHE A 158 5.84 26.65 22.17
N GLU A 159 5.37 27.83 21.78
CA GLU A 159 4.32 27.98 20.76
C GLU A 159 4.73 27.33 19.43
N LEU A 160 5.98 27.52 19.01
CA LEU A 160 6.54 26.92 17.80
C LEU A 160 6.58 25.39 17.91
N GLN A 161 7.07 24.86 19.03
CA GLN A 161 7.22 23.42 19.25
C GLN A 161 5.86 22.72 19.35
N ALA A 162 4.95 23.26 20.16
CA ALA A 162 3.60 22.73 20.32
C ALA A 162 2.82 22.77 18.99
N SER A 163 3.03 23.81 18.19
CA SER A 163 2.46 23.94 16.85
C SER A 163 2.98 22.84 15.89
N ALA A 164 4.30 22.63 15.85
CA ALA A 164 4.90 21.57 15.04
C ALA A 164 4.42 20.17 15.43
N MET A 165 4.43 19.85 16.74
CA MET A 165 3.95 18.58 17.28
C MET A 165 2.46 18.36 16.95
N SER A 166 1.63 19.40 17.08
CA SER A 166 0.20 19.33 16.77
C SER A 166 -0.07 19.07 15.29
N GLY A 167 0.71 19.69 14.40
CA GLY A 167 0.64 19.45 12.97
C GLY A 167 1.01 18.00 12.64
N ALA A 168 2.14 17.52 13.17
CA ALA A 168 2.60 16.14 12.97
C ALA A 168 1.59 15.12 13.49
N TYR A 169 1.03 15.37 14.68
CA TYR A 169 0.00 14.54 15.27
C TYR A 169 -1.25 14.47 14.38
N MET A 170 -1.74 15.63 13.90
CA MET A 170 -2.90 15.70 13.02
C MET A 170 -2.66 14.89 11.72
N PHE A 171 -1.48 15.01 11.13
CA PHE A 171 -1.11 14.22 9.95
C PHE A 171 -1.11 12.73 10.25
N VAL A 172 -0.38 12.29 11.28
CA VAL A 172 -0.22 10.87 11.62
C VAL A 172 -1.56 10.21 11.92
N VAL A 173 -2.42 10.85 12.73
CA VAL A 173 -3.74 10.30 13.06
C VAL A 173 -4.65 10.31 11.82
N GLY A 174 -4.65 11.41 11.06
CA GLY A 174 -5.45 11.53 9.85
C GLY A 174 -5.10 10.49 8.78
N ASP A 175 -3.80 10.29 8.54
CA ASP A 175 -3.30 9.31 7.59
C ASP A 175 -3.55 7.88 8.07
N ALA A 176 -3.29 7.58 9.35
CA ALA A 176 -3.63 6.28 9.93
C ALA A 176 -5.12 5.95 9.79
N VAL A 177 -6.03 6.91 10.06
CA VAL A 177 -7.48 6.71 9.84
C VAL A 177 -7.78 6.38 8.38
N ASN A 178 -7.16 7.09 7.44
CA ASN A 178 -7.35 6.85 6.01
C ASN A 178 -6.80 5.48 5.57
N SER A 179 -5.61 5.10 6.03
CA SER A 179 -4.99 3.81 5.72
C SER A 179 -5.80 2.65 6.29
N VAL A 180 -6.37 2.81 7.49
CA VAL A 180 -7.27 1.80 8.08
C VAL A 180 -8.59 1.72 7.32
N ARG A 181 -9.15 2.85 6.85
CA ARG A 181 -10.33 2.86 5.99
C ARG A 181 -10.08 2.12 4.67
N LYS A 182 -8.88 2.29 4.10
CA LYS A 182 -8.42 1.59 2.88
C LYS A 182 -7.92 0.17 3.15
N ARG A 183 -7.78 -0.23 4.41
CA ARG A 183 -7.22 -1.53 4.85
C ARG A 183 -5.81 -1.78 4.30
N CYS A 184 -4.97 -0.75 4.35
CA CYS A 184 -3.62 -0.73 3.78
C CYS A 184 -2.56 -0.19 4.74
N LEU A 185 -2.81 -0.32 6.04
CA LEU A 185 -1.85 0.14 7.03
C LEU A 185 -0.60 -0.75 6.98
N ASN A 186 0.54 -0.19 6.59
CA ASN A 186 1.81 -0.90 6.55
C ASN A 186 2.59 -0.70 7.86
N VAL A 187 3.40 -1.70 8.23
CA VAL A 187 4.34 -1.63 9.36
C VAL A 187 5.35 -0.50 9.13
N ALA A 188 5.81 -0.33 7.89
CA ALA A 188 6.73 0.73 7.50
C ALA A 188 6.14 2.13 7.75
N ASP A 189 4.85 2.34 7.45
CA ASP A 189 4.17 3.62 7.69
C ASP A 189 4.21 3.99 9.17
N VAL A 190 4.02 3.01 10.07
CA VAL A 190 4.04 3.24 11.51
C VAL A 190 5.41 3.72 12.00
N TYR A 191 6.50 3.18 11.43
CA TYR A 191 7.84 3.70 11.68
C TYR A 191 8.01 5.14 11.16
N TRP A 192 7.51 5.42 9.95
CA TRP A 192 7.55 6.77 9.37
C TRP A 192 6.74 7.77 10.18
N TYR A 193 5.60 7.37 10.74
CA TYR A 193 4.82 8.19 11.64
C TYR A 193 5.57 8.51 12.93
N ALA A 194 6.20 7.51 13.56
CA ALA A 194 7.00 7.72 14.76
C ALA A 194 8.19 8.66 14.49
N LEU A 195 8.88 8.45 13.37
CA LEU A 195 9.97 9.31 12.93
C LEU A 195 9.49 10.74 12.64
N ARG A 196 8.34 10.89 11.99
CA ARG A 196 7.75 12.18 11.67
C ARG A 196 7.43 12.99 12.92
N MET A 197 6.83 12.36 13.93
CA MET A 197 6.58 12.99 15.23
C MET A 197 7.90 13.46 15.85
N LEU A 198 8.88 12.55 15.95
CA LEU A 198 10.20 12.82 16.53
C LEU A 198 10.95 13.98 15.84
N LEU A 199 10.86 14.07 14.51
CA LEU A 199 11.55 15.07 13.70
C LEU A 199 10.76 16.37 13.52
N ALA A 200 9.50 16.44 13.94
CA ALA A 200 8.65 17.61 13.70
C ALA A 200 9.27 18.91 14.26
N VAL A 201 9.78 18.86 15.50
CA VAL A 201 10.37 20.02 16.16
C VAL A 201 11.72 20.43 15.55
N PRO A 202 12.71 19.53 15.36
CA PRO A 202 13.95 19.87 14.67
C PRO A 202 13.73 20.49 13.29
N ILE A 203 12.83 19.92 12.48
CA ILE A 203 12.53 20.42 11.14
C ILE A 203 11.90 21.81 11.22
N ALA A 204 10.94 22.02 12.13
CA ALA A 204 10.33 23.33 12.33
C ALA A 204 11.38 24.39 12.66
N TYR A 205 12.28 24.12 13.62
CA TYR A 205 13.38 25.05 13.95
C TYR A 205 14.26 25.36 12.74
N SER A 206 14.69 24.33 11.99
CA SER A 206 15.56 24.55 10.83
C SER A 206 14.93 25.44 9.78
N VAL A 207 13.61 25.33 9.54
CA VAL A 207 12.92 26.11 8.52
C VAL A 207 12.53 27.50 9.02
N THR A 208 12.15 27.65 10.29
CA THR A 208 11.65 28.92 10.82
C THR A 208 12.74 29.93 11.15
N LEU A 209 14.03 29.53 11.20
CA LEU A 209 15.16 30.45 11.39
C LEU A 209 15.21 31.60 10.36
N ALA A 210 14.65 31.40 9.17
CA ALA A 210 14.64 32.39 8.09
C ALA A 210 13.32 33.17 7.99
N LEU A 211 12.36 32.93 8.89
CA LEU A 211 11.01 33.48 8.82
C LEU A 211 10.75 34.49 9.93
N PRO A 212 9.85 35.48 9.71
CA PRO A 212 9.41 36.37 10.76
C PRO A 212 8.57 35.61 11.81
N ASP A 213 8.68 36.02 13.08
CA ASP A 213 8.08 35.33 14.23
C ASP A 213 6.56 35.10 14.09
N ASN A 214 5.85 36.04 13.47
CA ASN A 214 4.40 35.96 13.25
C ASN A 214 3.98 34.87 12.25
N ALA A 215 4.87 34.46 11.35
CA ALA A 215 4.62 33.38 10.40
C ALA A 215 5.18 32.04 10.88
N ALA A 216 6.20 32.05 11.74
CA ALA A 216 6.94 30.87 12.19
C ALA A 216 6.02 29.80 12.80
N VAL A 217 5.11 30.18 13.71
CA VAL A 217 4.20 29.24 14.38
C VAL A 217 3.26 28.55 13.37
N GLY A 218 2.67 29.30 12.44
CA GLY A 218 1.77 28.74 11.43
C GLY A 218 2.50 27.86 10.42
N VAL A 219 3.71 28.23 10.01
CA VAL A 219 4.55 27.42 9.11
C VAL A 219 5.01 26.13 9.80
N ALA A 220 5.36 26.19 11.08
CA ALA A 220 5.71 24.99 11.85
C ALA A 220 4.55 23.99 11.91
N PHE A 221 3.32 24.45 12.14
CA PHE A 221 2.13 23.60 12.05
C PHE A 221 2.01 22.97 10.66
N ALA A 222 2.09 23.78 9.60
CA ALA A 222 1.91 23.32 8.23
C ALA A 222 2.96 22.28 7.83
N LEU A 223 4.23 22.47 8.22
CA LEU A 223 5.29 21.49 8.01
C LEU A 223 5.00 20.17 8.73
N GLY A 224 4.50 20.24 9.96
CA GLY A 224 4.04 19.06 10.70
C GLY A 224 2.85 18.38 10.01
N ALA A 225 1.90 19.14 9.49
CA ALA A 225 0.61 18.65 8.98
C ALA A 225 0.63 18.16 7.51
N LEU A 226 1.59 18.58 6.68
CA LEU A 226 1.59 18.28 5.25
C LEU A 226 2.37 17.01 4.88
N PRO A 227 1.89 16.16 3.96
CA PRO A 227 2.64 14.99 3.48
C PRO A 227 4.06 15.35 3.01
N ILE A 228 5.04 14.47 3.23
CA ILE A 228 6.44 14.73 2.82
C ILE A 228 6.53 15.02 1.32
N ASP A 229 5.80 14.28 0.49
CA ASP A 229 5.77 14.52 -0.96
C ASP A 229 5.23 15.89 -1.31
N SER A 230 4.26 16.40 -0.54
CA SER A 230 3.74 17.75 -0.73
C SER A 230 4.81 18.79 -0.37
N ILE A 231 5.56 18.56 0.72
CA ILE A 231 6.68 19.42 1.12
C ILE A 231 7.77 19.41 0.04
N ILE A 232 8.17 18.24 -0.46
CA ILE A 232 9.18 18.10 -1.51
C ILE A 232 8.70 18.75 -2.81
N LYS A 233 7.43 18.56 -3.20
CA LYS A 233 6.85 19.21 -4.39
C LYS A 233 6.84 20.73 -4.26
N LEU A 234 6.49 21.25 -3.08
CA LEU A 234 6.57 22.69 -2.80
C LEU A 234 8.01 23.20 -2.85
N LEU A 235 8.96 22.50 -2.24
CA LEU A 235 10.39 22.84 -2.29
C LEU A 235 10.91 22.81 -3.72
N ARG A 236 10.64 21.74 -4.48
CA ARG A 236 11.01 21.60 -5.89
C ARG A 236 10.39 22.72 -6.72
N ARG A 237 9.11 23.06 -6.52
CA ARG A 237 8.46 24.17 -7.21
C ARG A 237 9.11 25.51 -6.90
N LEU A 238 9.48 25.77 -5.64
CA LEU A 238 10.19 26.98 -5.25
C LEU A 238 11.57 27.04 -5.90
N VAL A 239 12.30 25.92 -5.91
CA VAL A 239 13.63 25.80 -6.55
C VAL A 239 13.53 25.95 -8.07
N ASN A 240 12.62 25.25 -8.74
CA ASN A 240 12.44 25.30 -10.20
C ASN A 240 11.96 26.68 -10.67
N SER A 241 11.10 27.36 -9.90
CA SER A 241 10.72 28.76 -10.19
C SER A 241 11.90 29.73 -10.15
N LYS A 242 13.02 29.32 -9.53
CA LYS A 242 14.27 30.08 -9.47
C LYS A 242 15.31 29.60 -10.47
N LEU A 243 15.22 28.35 -10.95
CA LEU A 243 16.25 27.71 -11.79
C LEU A 243 15.85 27.51 -13.27
N ASP A 244 14.60 27.75 -13.66
CA ASP A 244 14.09 27.70 -15.05
C ASP A 244 14.47 26.42 -15.84
N THR A 245 14.64 25.30 -15.13
CA THR A 245 14.90 23.98 -15.74
C THR A 245 13.57 23.31 -16.06
N GLY A 246 13.12 23.44 -17.31
CA GLY A 246 11.97 22.72 -17.85
C GLY A 246 12.33 21.29 -18.22
N GLU A 247 12.36 20.38 -17.23
CA GLU A 247 12.39 18.93 -17.52
C GLU A 247 10.96 18.46 -17.83
N GLU A 248 10.76 17.89 -19.03
CA GLU A 248 9.52 17.21 -19.39
C GLU A 248 9.48 15.83 -18.70
N GLU A 249 8.52 15.67 -17.79
CA GLU A 249 8.24 14.42 -17.07
C GLU A 249 7.81 13.35 -18.09
N GLN A 250 8.56 12.24 -18.20
CA GLN A 250 8.18 11.14 -19.09
C GLN A 250 6.80 10.60 -18.71
N PRO A 251 5.91 10.34 -19.68
CA PRO A 251 4.57 9.85 -19.38
C PRO A 251 4.64 8.46 -18.75
N ASP A 252 4.00 8.34 -17.59
CA ASP A 252 3.92 7.11 -16.81
C ASP A 252 3.31 5.96 -17.63
N GLN A 253 4.10 4.90 -17.83
CA GLN A 253 3.70 3.75 -18.65
C GLN A 253 2.48 3.03 -18.07
N LEU A 254 2.27 3.10 -16.75
CA LEU A 254 1.17 2.44 -16.06
C LEU A 254 -0.17 3.14 -16.30
N VAL A 255 -0.18 4.46 -16.52
CA VAL A 255 -1.39 5.23 -16.83
C VAL A 255 -2.07 4.74 -18.11
N LYS A 256 -1.31 4.09 -18.99
CA LYS A 256 -1.90 3.50 -20.17
C LYS A 256 -2.88 2.36 -19.77
N LEU A 257 -2.70 1.65 -18.65
CA LEU A 257 -3.53 0.49 -18.25
C LEU A 257 -4.96 0.94 -17.93
N ASP A 258 -5.95 0.13 -18.28
CA ASP A 258 -7.35 0.50 -18.10
C ASP A 258 -7.73 0.49 -16.61
N GLY A 259 -8.30 1.62 -16.15
CA GLY A 259 -8.60 1.88 -14.76
C GLY A 259 -7.45 2.45 -13.93
N VAL A 260 -6.25 2.64 -14.51
CA VAL A 260 -5.12 3.30 -13.82
C VAL A 260 -5.18 4.81 -14.06
N THR A 261 -5.46 5.55 -12.99
CA THR A 261 -5.36 7.01 -12.98
C THR A 261 -3.94 7.42 -12.57
N ALA A 262 -3.55 8.68 -12.81
CA ALA A 262 -2.26 9.21 -12.34
C ALA A 262 -2.06 9.05 -10.82
N ALA A 263 -3.13 9.08 -10.02
CA ALA A 263 -3.05 8.84 -8.58
C ALA A 263 -2.73 7.37 -8.24
N ILE A 264 -3.30 6.42 -8.99
CA ILE A 264 -2.99 4.98 -8.82
C ILE A 264 -1.58 4.69 -9.30
N ALA A 265 -1.18 5.29 -10.42
CA ALA A 265 0.15 5.10 -10.98
C ALA A 265 1.24 5.64 -10.04
N SER A 266 1.06 6.84 -9.50
CA SER A 266 1.95 7.39 -8.45
C SER A 266 1.96 6.53 -7.18
N GLN A 267 0.84 5.89 -6.83
CA GLN A 267 0.78 4.98 -5.69
C GLN A 267 1.55 3.66 -5.95
N LEU A 268 1.47 3.14 -7.17
CA LEU A 268 2.25 1.98 -7.60
C LEU A 268 3.75 2.31 -7.66
N GLU A 269 4.10 3.50 -8.15
CA GLU A 269 5.48 3.99 -8.20
C GLU A 269 6.08 4.12 -6.79
N ALA A 270 5.30 4.58 -5.80
CA ALA A 270 5.73 4.64 -4.40
C ALA A 270 6.08 3.26 -3.81
N GLU A 271 5.50 2.18 -4.35
CA GLU A 271 5.82 0.79 -4.00
C GLU A 271 6.93 0.19 -4.88
N GLY A 272 7.56 1.00 -5.73
CA GLY A 272 8.64 0.57 -6.63
C GLY A 272 8.15 -0.03 -7.95
N VAL A 273 6.90 0.22 -8.35
CA VAL A 273 6.36 -0.20 -9.64
C VAL A 273 6.26 1.00 -10.57
N GLY A 274 7.26 1.22 -11.42
CA GLY A 274 7.27 2.28 -12.44
C GLY A 274 7.00 1.80 -13.86
N SER A 275 6.97 0.48 -14.08
CA SER A 275 6.84 -0.13 -15.41
C SER A 275 5.93 -1.35 -15.43
N ILE A 276 5.51 -1.72 -16.64
CA ILE A 276 4.68 -2.91 -16.90
C ILE A 276 5.42 -4.19 -16.46
N ASP A 277 6.72 -4.27 -16.67
CA ASP A 277 7.52 -5.44 -16.28
C ASP A 277 7.70 -5.56 -14.77
N GLU A 278 7.90 -4.44 -14.06
CA GLU A 278 7.94 -4.43 -12.59
C GLU A 278 6.60 -4.86 -11.98
N LEU A 279 5.48 -4.42 -12.56
CA LEU A 279 4.15 -4.82 -12.10
C LEU A 279 3.95 -6.34 -12.22
N LEU A 280 4.46 -6.97 -13.29
CA LEU A 280 4.39 -8.43 -13.48
C LEU A 280 5.37 -9.19 -12.59
N GLY A 281 6.45 -8.56 -12.15
CA GLY A 281 7.44 -9.14 -11.25
C GLY A 281 7.07 -9.05 -9.77
N MET A 282 6.15 -8.16 -9.39
CA MET A 282 5.73 -7.99 -8.00
C MET A 282 4.69 -9.01 -7.55
N ASP A 283 4.77 -9.38 -6.27
CA ASP A 283 3.76 -10.18 -5.60
C ASP A 283 2.44 -9.38 -5.50
N PRO A 284 1.34 -9.86 -6.11
CA PRO A 284 0.08 -9.13 -6.14
C PRO A 284 -0.59 -9.03 -4.77
N VAL A 285 -0.29 -9.96 -3.84
CA VAL A 285 -0.78 -9.91 -2.44
C VAL A 285 -0.05 -8.78 -1.71
N LEU A 286 1.28 -8.75 -1.80
CA LEU A 286 2.11 -7.68 -1.22
C LEU A 286 1.69 -6.31 -1.76
N LEU A 287 1.60 -6.19 -3.09
CA LEU A 287 1.22 -4.95 -3.75
C LEU A 287 -0.20 -4.51 -3.35
N SER A 288 -1.15 -5.43 -3.24
CA SER A 288 -2.48 -5.12 -2.74
C SER A 288 -2.42 -4.60 -1.31
N ILE A 289 -1.70 -5.27 -0.40
CA ILE A 289 -1.61 -4.85 1.01
C ILE A 289 -1.04 -3.44 1.14
N HIS A 290 0.09 -3.17 0.47
CA HIS A 290 0.77 -1.90 0.58
C HIS A 290 -0.02 -0.74 -0.04
N THR A 291 -0.60 -0.95 -1.23
CA THR A 291 -1.38 0.10 -1.90
C THR A 291 -2.80 0.23 -1.36
N GLY A 292 -3.35 -0.80 -0.71
CA GLY A 292 -4.77 -0.83 -0.36
C GLY A 292 -5.71 -1.01 -1.54
N LEU A 293 -5.17 -1.24 -2.74
CA LEU A 293 -5.97 -1.54 -3.90
C LEU A 293 -6.60 -2.93 -3.73
N PRO A 294 -7.86 -3.13 -4.17
CA PRO A 294 -8.51 -4.44 -4.11
C PRO A 294 -7.66 -5.49 -4.82
N PHE A 295 -7.54 -6.69 -4.25
CA PHE A 295 -6.67 -7.73 -4.80
C PHE A 295 -7.06 -8.10 -6.25
N ARG A 296 -8.37 -8.19 -6.50
CA ARG A 296 -8.93 -8.44 -7.83
C ARG A 296 -8.55 -7.36 -8.85
N PHE A 297 -8.44 -6.11 -8.41
CA PHE A 297 -8.00 -5.02 -9.27
C PHE A 297 -6.53 -5.19 -9.66
N ILE A 298 -5.65 -5.52 -8.70
CA ILE A 298 -4.24 -5.82 -8.97
C ILE A 298 -4.10 -7.00 -9.96
N LEU A 299 -4.85 -8.09 -9.77
CA LEU A 299 -4.84 -9.21 -10.70
C LEU A 299 -5.30 -8.81 -12.12
N ARG A 300 -6.30 -7.94 -12.24
CA ARG A 300 -6.73 -7.39 -13.53
C ARG A 300 -5.63 -6.55 -14.17
N LEU A 301 -4.94 -5.70 -13.41
CA LEU A 301 -3.83 -4.90 -13.92
C LEU A 301 -2.68 -5.80 -14.41
N ALA A 302 -2.34 -6.85 -13.66
CA ALA A 302 -1.37 -7.85 -14.10
C ALA A 302 -1.82 -8.54 -15.39
N SER A 303 -3.10 -8.92 -15.50
CA SER A 303 -3.66 -9.53 -16.72
C SER A 303 -3.52 -8.62 -17.94
N GLN A 304 -3.82 -7.32 -17.81
CA GLN A 304 -3.63 -6.34 -18.89
C GLN A 304 -2.15 -6.09 -19.21
N ALA A 305 -1.30 -6.09 -18.18
CA ALA A 305 0.14 -5.92 -18.31
C ALA A 305 0.78 -7.05 -19.13
N ILE A 306 0.33 -8.31 -18.97
CA ILE A 306 0.77 -9.44 -19.81
C ILE A 306 0.46 -9.15 -21.28
N VAL A 307 -0.78 -8.76 -21.59
CA VAL A 307 -1.20 -8.46 -22.98
C VAL A 307 -0.30 -7.38 -23.58
N ARG A 308 -0.01 -6.33 -22.81
CA ARG A 308 0.83 -5.22 -23.27
C ARG A 308 2.30 -5.55 -23.42
N ARG A 309 2.84 -6.38 -22.55
CA ARG A 309 4.21 -6.88 -22.70
C ARG A 309 4.39 -7.59 -24.04
N HIS A 310 3.38 -8.31 -24.51
CA HIS A 310 3.43 -9.04 -25.78
C HIS A 310 3.01 -8.21 -26.99
N LEU A 311 2.04 -7.30 -26.85
CA LEU A 311 1.44 -6.58 -27.98
C LEU A 311 1.83 -5.09 -28.08
N GLY A 312 2.54 -4.55 -27.08
CA GLY A 312 2.91 -3.15 -26.98
C GLY A 312 1.70 -2.22 -26.90
N ASP A 313 1.83 -1.02 -27.47
CA ASP A 313 0.76 -0.01 -27.50
C ASP A 313 -0.47 -0.45 -28.31
N ALA A 314 -0.31 -1.41 -29.23
CA ALA A 314 -1.42 -1.95 -30.02
C ALA A 314 -2.42 -2.74 -29.18
N ALA A 315 -2.06 -3.18 -27.97
CA ALA A 315 -2.96 -3.88 -27.04
C ALA A 315 -4.27 -3.11 -26.77
N PHE A 316 -4.24 -1.77 -26.80
CA PHE A 316 -5.41 -0.96 -26.50
C PHE A 316 -6.56 -1.16 -27.50
N SER A 317 -6.27 -1.45 -28.77
CA SER A 317 -7.32 -1.65 -29.78
C SER A 317 -8.14 -2.92 -29.54
N LEU A 318 -7.56 -3.92 -28.86
CA LEU A 318 -8.22 -5.17 -28.55
C LEU A 318 -9.32 -5.05 -27.47
N ALA A 319 -9.33 -3.96 -26.70
CA ALA A 319 -10.38 -3.72 -25.71
C ALA A 319 -11.77 -3.60 -26.35
N ALA A 320 -11.85 -3.11 -27.59
CA ALA A 320 -13.12 -2.95 -28.31
C ALA A 320 -13.83 -4.29 -28.61
N ILE A 321 -13.08 -5.40 -28.64
CA ILE A 321 -13.61 -6.75 -28.88
C ILE A 321 -13.54 -7.63 -27.63
N GLY A 322 -13.30 -7.05 -26.46
CA GLY A 322 -13.25 -7.78 -25.18
C GLY A 322 -11.97 -8.61 -24.99
N LEU A 323 -10.89 -8.31 -25.70
CA LEU A 323 -9.58 -8.98 -25.54
C LEU A 323 -8.56 -8.07 -24.85
N ALA A 324 -9.00 -7.32 -23.83
CA ALA A 324 -8.16 -6.37 -23.10
C ALA A 324 -7.20 -7.05 -22.11
N ASP A 325 -7.45 -8.31 -21.75
CA ASP A 325 -6.78 -9.02 -20.67
C ASP A 325 -6.35 -10.44 -21.09
N ALA A 326 -5.38 -10.99 -20.36
CA ALA A 326 -4.77 -12.28 -20.68
C ALA A 326 -5.73 -13.46 -20.50
N THR A 327 -6.72 -13.36 -19.61
CA THR A 327 -7.69 -14.44 -19.37
C THR A 327 -8.65 -14.61 -20.54
N SER A 328 -9.11 -13.51 -21.12
CA SER A 328 -9.93 -13.50 -22.34
C SER A 328 -9.16 -14.07 -23.54
N ILE A 329 -7.89 -13.66 -23.71
CA ILE A 329 -7.02 -14.19 -24.78
C ILE A 329 -6.73 -15.69 -24.56
N HIS A 330 -6.50 -16.13 -23.33
CA HIS A 330 -6.32 -17.54 -22.99
C HIS A 330 -7.55 -18.37 -23.35
N CYS A 331 -8.76 -17.90 -23.02
CA CYS A 331 -10.00 -18.58 -23.37
C CYS A 331 -10.18 -18.73 -24.89
N LEU A 332 -9.88 -17.67 -25.65
CA LEU A 332 -9.91 -17.70 -27.11
C LEU A 332 -8.88 -18.68 -27.68
N ALA A 333 -7.62 -18.59 -27.25
CA ALA A 333 -6.53 -19.45 -27.70
C ALA A 333 -6.83 -20.93 -27.40
N ARG A 334 -7.39 -21.23 -26.22
CA ARG A 334 -7.80 -22.59 -25.85
C ARG A 334 -8.89 -23.12 -26.76
N ARG A 335 -9.95 -22.35 -27.02
CA ARG A 335 -11.03 -22.75 -27.94
C ARG A 335 -10.51 -23.05 -29.34
N LEU A 336 -9.63 -22.20 -29.87
CA LEU A 336 -9.01 -22.41 -31.17
C LEU A 336 -8.16 -23.69 -31.22
N ARG A 337 -7.37 -23.97 -30.17
CA ARG A 337 -6.56 -25.20 -30.05
C ARG A 337 -7.43 -26.44 -29.98
N GLU A 338 -8.50 -26.42 -29.17
CA GLU A 338 -9.44 -27.53 -29.02
C GLU A 338 -10.17 -27.86 -30.32
N ALA A 339 -10.66 -26.84 -31.04
CA ALA A 339 -11.31 -27.02 -32.33
C ALA A 339 -10.36 -27.69 -33.34
N ARG A 340 -9.12 -27.20 -33.43
CA ARG A 340 -8.09 -27.76 -34.33
C ARG A 340 -7.68 -29.18 -33.98
N ALA A 341 -7.54 -29.49 -32.69
CA ALA A 341 -7.26 -30.85 -32.24
C ALA A 341 -8.38 -31.84 -32.66
N GLN A 342 -9.61 -31.35 -32.81
CA GLN A 342 -10.76 -32.12 -33.29
C GLN A 342 -10.93 -32.09 -34.82
N GLY A 343 -10.04 -31.41 -35.56
CA GLY A 343 -10.18 -31.21 -37.01
C GLY A 343 -11.38 -30.36 -37.40
N ARG A 344 -11.90 -29.52 -36.49
CA ARG A 344 -13.04 -28.62 -36.69
C ARG A 344 -12.56 -27.17 -36.68
N SER A 345 -13.33 -26.29 -37.31
CA SER A 345 -13.20 -24.83 -37.15
C SER A 345 -14.28 -24.34 -36.18
N ASP A 346 -13.90 -23.43 -35.28
CA ASP A 346 -14.83 -22.68 -34.44
C ASP A 346 -15.01 -21.31 -35.10
N GLU A 347 -16.01 -21.20 -35.99
CA GLU A 347 -16.23 -19.99 -36.81
C GLU A 347 -16.33 -18.71 -35.96
N ALA A 348 -16.86 -18.80 -34.74
CA ALA A 348 -16.96 -17.65 -33.84
C ALA A 348 -15.58 -17.24 -33.30
N ALA A 349 -14.77 -18.20 -32.86
CA ALA A 349 -13.41 -17.93 -32.38
C ALA A 349 -12.50 -17.46 -33.52
N ASP A 350 -12.62 -18.05 -34.71
CA ASP A 350 -11.88 -17.65 -35.90
C ASP A 350 -12.23 -16.22 -36.32
N LYS A 351 -13.52 -15.85 -36.28
CA LYS A 351 -13.97 -14.48 -36.56
C LYS A 351 -13.39 -13.47 -35.56
N ILE A 352 -13.40 -13.77 -34.26
CA ILE A 352 -12.81 -12.88 -33.24
C ILE A 352 -11.30 -12.71 -33.48
N LEU A 353 -10.59 -13.77 -33.88
CA LEU A 353 -9.18 -13.70 -34.22
C LEU A 353 -8.94 -12.83 -35.46
N ASP A 354 -9.78 -12.94 -36.49
CA ASP A 354 -9.69 -12.10 -37.69
C ASP A 354 -9.95 -10.62 -37.37
N ASP A 355 -10.97 -10.33 -36.54
CA ASP A 355 -11.26 -8.98 -36.06
C ASP A 355 -10.06 -8.42 -35.25
N ALA A 356 -9.45 -9.22 -34.39
CA ALA A 356 -8.24 -8.86 -33.64
C ALA A 356 -7.06 -8.55 -34.58
N CYS A 357 -6.85 -9.36 -35.62
CA CYS A 357 -5.81 -9.12 -36.62
C CYS A 357 -6.03 -7.80 -37.36
N GLN A 358 -7.28 -7.48 -37.72
CA GLN A 358 -7.61 -6.23 -38.38
C GLN A 358 -7.34 -5.01 -37.47
N LEU A 359 -7.69 -5.12 -36.18
CA LEU A 359 -7.46 -4.06 -35.18
C LEU A 359 -5.99 -3.85 -34.84
N LEU A 360 -5.16 -4.90 -34.82
CA LEU A 360 -3.72 -4.75 -34.57
C LEU A 360 -3.00 -4.14 -35.78
N ARG A 361 -3.40 -4.53 -37.00
CA ARG A 361 -2.87 -3.98 -38.26
C ARG A 361 -3.20 -2.51 -38.45
N SER A 362 -4.39 -2.08 -38.02
CA SER A 362 -4.79 -0.67 -38.14
C SER A 362 -3.94 0.26 -37.28
N VAL A 363 -3.39 -0.24 -36.17
CA VAL A 363 -2.48 0.52 -35.29
C VAL A 363 -1.02 0.40 -35.77
N SER A 364 -0.56 -0.80 -36.11
CA SER A 364 0.82 -1.02 -36.55
C SER A 364 0.92 -2.18 -37.54
N ASN A 365 0.73 -1.87 -38.83
CA ASN A 365 0.82 -2.87 -39.90
C ASN A 365 2.23 -3.48 -40.02
N ALA A 366 3.28 -2.75 -39.64
CA ALA A 366 4.67 -3.24 -39.67
C ALA A 366 4.95 -4.27 -38.56
N ALA A 367 4.31 -4.14 -37.39
CA ALA A 367 4.51 -5.05 -36.28
C ALA A 367 3.64 -6.32 -36.37
N TRP A 368 2.49 -6.25 -37.06
CA TRP A 368 1.49 -7.32 -37.10
C TRP A 368 1.13 -7.74 -38.54
N PRO A 369 2.10 -8.26 -39.31
CA PRO A 369 1.92 -8.47 -40.75
C PRO A 369 0.91 -9.57 -41.10
N ASP A 370 0.79 -10.61 -40.28
CA ASP A 370 0.02 -11.81 -40.61
C ASP A 370 -0.72 -12.42 -39.40
N ARG A 371 -1.73 -13.25 -39.71
CA ARG A 371 -2.58 -13.91 -38.71
C ARG A 371 -1.80 -14.89 -37.83
N ALA A 372 -0.76 -15.56 -38.37
CA ALA A 372 0.02 -16.51 -37.59
C ALA A 372 0.86 -15.80 -36.52
N SER A 373 1.35 -14.59 -36.80
CA SER A 373 2.04 -13.75 -35.79
C SER A 373 1.13 -13.38 -34.61
N VAL A 374 -0.11 -12.98 -34.88
CA VAL A 374 -1.10 -12.65 -33.83
C VAL A 374 -1.45 -13.90 -33.02
N GLU A 375 -1.70 -15.01 -33.72
CA GLU A 375 -2.00 -16.28 -33.07
C GLU A 375 -0.84 -16.81 -32.21
N PHE A 376 0.40 -16.64 -32.67
CA PHE A 376 1.59 -16.96 -31.90
C PHE A 376 1.70 -16.09 -30.64
N ALA A 377 1.46 -14.78 -30.77
CA ALA A 377 1.44 -13.88 -29.62
C ALA A 377 0.33 -14.24 -28.61
N PHE A 378 -0.87 -14.55 -29.09
CA PHE A 378 -1.98 -15.01 -28.23
C PHE A 378 -1.67 -16.32 -27.53
N SER A 379 -1.00 -17.24 -28.23
CA SER A 379 -0.48 -18.48 -27.63
C SER A 379 0.52 -18.19 -26.51
N ASN A 380 1.48 -17.29 -26.73
CA ASN A 380 2.46 -16.92 -25.71
C ASN A 380 1.80 -16.24 -24.48
N ILE A 381 0.78 -15.40 -24.70
CA ILE A 381 -0.02 -14.81 -23.61
C ILE A 381 -0.76 -15.91 -22.84
N ALA A 382 -1.37 -16.86 -23.55
CA ALA A 382 -2.14 -17.96 -22.97
C ALA A 382 -1.26 -18.93 -22.18
N ASP A 383 -0.03 -19.17 -22.62
CA ASP A 383 0.93 -20.10 -22.02
C ASP A 383 1.84 -19.43 -20.98
N CYS A 384 1.70 -18.11 -20.76
CA CYS A 384 2.43 -17.42 -19.71
C CYS A 384 2.07 -18.00 -18.33
N ALA A 385 3.07 -18.33 -17.52
CA ALA A 385 2.86 -18.94 -16.21
C ALA A 385 1.93 -18.13 -15.30
N TYR A 386 2.00 -16.80 -15.38
CA TYR A 386 1.15 -15.90 -14.60
C TYR A 386 -0.31 -15.92 -15.08
N THR A 387 -0.57 -16.18 -16.37
CA THR A 387 -1.93 -16.34 -16.91
C THR A 387 -2.63 -17.54 -16.27
N GLY A 388 -1.91 -18.62 -15.98
CA GLY A 388 -2.45 -19.76 -15.23
C GLY A 388 -2.95 -19.37 -13.82
N LEU A 389 -2.20 -18.51 -13.12
CA LEU A 389 -2.59 -17.99 -11.80
C LEU A 389 -3.87 -17.15 -11.93
N LEU A 390 -3.93 -16.27 -12.93
CA LEU A 390 -5.10 -15.42 -13.19
C LEU A 390 -6.35 -16.23 -13.52
N MET A 391 -6.22 -17.28 -14.33
CA MET A 391 -7.32 -18.18 -14.69
C MET A 391 -7.84 -18.95 -13.46
N SER A 392 -6.93 -19.45 -12.62
CA SER A 392 -7.29 -20.22 -11.43
C SER A 392 -7.90 -19.35 -10.32
N ALA A 393 -7.45 -18.10 -10.18
CA ALA A 393 -8.01 -17.10 -9.26
C ALA A 393 -9.43 -16.64 -9.65
N GLY A 394 -9.93 -17.05 -10.81
CA GLY A 394 -11.35 -16.92 -11.16
C GLY A 394 -11.79 -15.52 -11.57
N LEU A 395 -10.91 -14.72 -12.19
CA LEU A 395 -11.29 -13.44 -12.80
C LEU A 395 -12.51 -13.57 -13.74
N ASP A 396 -12.64 -14.72 -14.40
CA ASP A 396 -13.71 -15.08 -15.34
C ASP A 396 -14.81 -15.99 -14.79
N ARG A 397 -14.85 -16.25 -13.47
CA ARG A 397 -16.02 -16.93 -12.89
C ARG A 397 -17.20 -15.96 -12.95
N MET A 398 -17.96 -16.01 -14.05
CA MET A 398 -19.38 -15.65 -13.98
C MET A 398 -19.97 -16.43 -12.81
N PRO A 399 -20.75 -15.78 -11.92
CA PRO A 399 -21.46 -16.52 -10.89
C PRO A 399 -22.22 -17.62 -11.60
N ALA A 400 -21.87 -18.88 -11.33
CA ALA A 400 -22.64 -20.01 -11.78
C ALA A 400 -24.07 -19.73 -11.28
N HIS A 401 -25.01 -19.50 -12.19
CA HIS A 401 -26.41 -19.32 -11.83
C HIS A 401 -26.82 -20.54 -11.01
N GLY A 402 -26.90 -20.34 -9.69
CA GLY A 402 -27.43 -21.28 -8.72
C GLY A 402 -28.93 -21.14 -8.60
#